data_AF-A0A1B7UBM0-F1
#
_entry.id   AF-A0A1B7UBM0-F1
#
_cell.length_a   1.000
_cell.length_b   1.000
_cell.length_c   1.000
_cell.angle_alpha   90.00
_cell.angle_beta   90.00
_cell.angle_gamma   90.00
#
_symmetry.space_group_name_H-M   'P 1'
#
loop_
_entity.id
_entity.type
_entity.pdbx_description
1 polymer ?
#
loop_
_entity_poly.entity_id
_entity_poly.type
_entity_poly.pdbx_seq_one_letter_code
_entity_poly.pdbx_strand_id
1 'polypeptide(L)'
;MADPGDDVETTRGDRFIKTAVAILGETGRTDFTVQEVVARSKTSLRAFYQHFSSKDELLLALFDRTIAHSVQTWRGETKGLDSTAALKLLIDRISQQAESSTQDSLNRALTLYNQHLAETRPREYARVLSPLHGLIRDIVGQGITEGVFNPGLDVGAAAAIVMQTMMGAQRLRWLGSELNGTPVDVGQLYDFCSRALGIRDTDEESAAPSLADLFGQIGIRPSTRNGEFAMTMPVSPAVVNTSGALQGGLIATLVDVAGGQFGLDYLQPGTTMTTADLFIRYLRPIRQGAAFAVPTMLRSGRRAMVMQVDIYGDGDDELRATATVNFAVINGDTPTAGLRADD
;
A
#
# COMPACT_ATOMS: atom_id res chain seq x y z
N MET A 1 -30.25 23.19 -0.32
CA MET A 1 -31.06 24.40 -0.09
C MET A 1 -31.83 24.21 1.20
N ALA A 2 -31.41 24.86 2.27
CA ALA A 2 -32.13 24.94 3.54
C ALA A 2 -31.88 26.34 4.13
N ASP A 3 -32.97 27.06 4.41
CA ASP A 3 -33.07 28.41 5.00
C ASP A 3 -33.67 28.27 6.42
N PRO A 4 -33.70 29.31 7.28
CA PRO A 4 -32.80 29.47 8.42
C PRO A 4 -33.59 29.51 9.74
N GLY A 5 -33.21 28.73 10.73
CA GLY A 5 -33.96 28.71 11.98
C GLY A 5 -33.12 28.22 13.13
N ASP A 6 -32.15 29.02 13.55
CA ASP A 6 -31.76 29.05 14.96
C ASP A 6 -31.12 30.41 15.28
N ASP A 7 -31.95 31.31 15.82
CA ASP A 7 -31.56 32.58 16.44
C ASP A 7 -30.85 32.26 17.77
N VAL A 8 -29.62 31.75 17.68
CA VAL A 8 -28.69 31.76 18.81
C VAL A 8 -28.09 33.16 18.85
N GLU A 9 -28.29 33.85 19.96
CA GLU A 9 -27.79 35.20 20.26
C GLU A 9 -26.32 35.32 19.84
N THR A 10 -26.10 35.86 18.64
CA THR A 10 -24.80 35.79 17.98
C THR A 10 -23.87 36.74 18.73
N THR A 11 -22.88 36.19 19.44
CA THR A 11 -22.00 37.01 20.26
C THR A 11 -21.32 38.06 19.38
N ARG A 12 -20.90 39.19 19.95
CA ARG A 12 -20.18 40.22 19.18
C ARG A 12 -18.91 39.65 18.52
N GLY A 13 -18.27 38.63 19.13
CA GLY A 13 -17.19 37.86 18.53
C GLY A 13 -17.60 37.09 17.27
N ASP A 14 -18.76 36.41 17.29
CA ASP A 14 -19.28 35.66 16.13
C ASP A 14 -19.53 36.56 14.92
N ARG A 15 -19.95 37.82 15.15
CA ARG A 15 -20.08 38.81 14.06
C ARG A 15 -18.76 39.08 13.36
N PHE A 16 -17.67 39.24 14.10
CA PHE A 16 -16.34 39.44 13.50
C PHE A 16 -15.87 38.22 12.72
N ILE A 17 -16.09 37.01 13.24
CA ILE A 17 -15.78 35.75 12.53
C ILE A 17 -16.59 35.67 11.24
N LYS A 18 -17.90 35.93 11.27
CA LYS A 18 -18.77 35.94 10.08
C LYS A 18 -18.32 36.96 9.04
N THR A 19 -17.90 38.15 9.48
CA THR A 19 -17.33 39.17 8.58
C THR A 19 -16.01 38.72 7.99
N ALA A 20 -15.12 38.08 8.76
CA ALA A 20 -13.88 37.52 8.24
C ALA A 20 -14.14 36.43 7.19
N VAL A 21 -15.10 35.52 7.43
CA VAL A 21 -15.53 34.51 6.44
C VAL A 21 -15.97 35.17 5.14
N ALA A 22 -16.78 36.23 5.20
CA ALA A 22 -17.23 36.94 4.02
C ALA A 22 -16.07 37.56 3.24
N ILE A 23 -15.15 38.25 3.93
CA ILE A 23 -13.95 38.83 3.30
C ILE A 23 -13.10 37.74 2.63
N LEU A 24 -12.82 36.64 3.34
CA LEU A 24 -12.01 35.53 2.81
C LEU A 24 -12.68 34.85 1.63
N GLY A 25 -14.02 34.73 1.64
CA GLY A 25 -14.78 34.18 0.53
C GLY A 25 -14.80 35.08 -0.71
N GLU A 26 -14.58 36.38 -0.56
CA GLU A 26 -14.46 37.33 -1.68
C GLU A 26 -13.03 37.39 -2.24
N THR A 27 -12.01 37.37 -1.37
CA THR A 27 -10.61 37.65 -1.78
C THR A 27 -9.77 36.39 -1.98
N GLY A 28 -10.10 35.29 -1.31
CA GLY A 28 -9.30 34.08 -1.25
C GLY A 28 -7.92 34.26 -0.59
N ARG A 29 -7.76 35.34 0.19
CA ARG A 29 -6.49 35.78 0.78
C ARG A 29 -6.69 36.34 2.18
N THR A 30 -5.66 36.22 3.01
CA THR A 30 -5.63 36.69 4.41
C THR A 30 -5.08 38.11 4.57
N ASP A 31 -4.98 38.87 3.49
CA ASP A 31 -4.35 40.21 3.40
C ASP A 31 -5.25 41.37 3.87
N PHE A 32 -6.45 41.09 4.38
CA PHE A 32 -7.34 42.11 4.95
C PHE A 32 -6.77 42.75 6.24
N THR A 33 -7.35 43.89 6.62
CA THR A 33 -6.96 44.64 7.83
C THR A 33 -8.02 44.53 8.94
N VAL A 34 -7.61 44.73 10.20
CA VAL A 34 -8.56 44.81 11.33
C VAL A 34 -9.59 45.93 11.12
N GLN A 35 -9.16 47.07 10.57
CA GLN A 35 -10.05 48.20 10.29
C GLN A 35 -11.14 47.83 9.28
N GLU A 36 -10.80 47.05 8.25
CA GLU A 36 -11.76 46.57 7.26
C GLU A 36 -12.81 45.64 7.89
N VAL A 37 -12.39 44.70 8.73
CA VAL A 37 -13.30 43.80 9.47
C VAL A 37 -14.25 44.59 10.37
N VAL A 38 -13.74 45.59 11.09
CA VAL A 38 -14.53 46.45 11.97
C VAL A 38 -15.54 47.28 11.16
N ALA A 39 -15.11 47.89 10.06
CA ALA A 39 -15.97 48.67 9.19
C ALA A 39 -17.11 47.83 8.59
N ARG A 40 -16.80 46.64 8.06
CA ARG A 40 -17.79 45.75 7.44
C ARG A 40 -18.74 45.10 8.46
N SER A 41 -18.24 44.78 9.66
CA SER A 41 -19.08 44.23 10.74
C SER A 41 -20.02 45.26 11.38
N LYS A 42 -19.88 46.55 11.01
CA LYS A 42 -20.63 47.68 11.59
C LYS A 42 -20.47 47.76 13.12
N THR A 43 -19.25 47.51 13.60
CA THR A 43 -18.90 47.60 15.03
C THR A 43 -17.72 48.54 15.24
N SER A 44 -17.20 48.64 16.47
CA SER A 44 -16.08 49.54 16.80
C SER A 44 -14.76 48.79 16.96
N LEU A 45 -13.65 49.50 16.74
CA LEU A 45 -12.30 48.95 16.94
C LEU A 45 -12.07 48.51 18.39
N ARG A 46 -12.63 49.25 19.35
CA ARG A 46 -12.61 48.87 20.76
C ARG A 46 -13.35 47.55 21.00
N ALA A 47 -14.50 47.34 20.36
CA ALA A 47 -15.24 46.09 20.48
C ALA A 47 -14.47 44.91 19.86
N PHE A 48 -13.72 45.13 18.78
CA PHE A 48 -12.85 44.11 18.21
C PHE A 48 -11.79 43.64 19.22
N TYR A 49 -11.02 44.58 19.78
CA TYR A 49 -9.95 44.27 20.73
C TYR A 49 -10.43 43.75 22.09
N GLN A 50 -11.73 43.83 22.39
CA GLN A 50 -12.33 43.13 23.53
C GLN A 50 -12.50 41.62 23.29
N HIS A 51 -12.55 41.18 22.03
CA HIS A 51 -12.72 39.78 21.66
C HIS A 51 -11.47 39.15 21.05
N PHE A 52 -10.69 39.91 20.28
CA PHE A 52 -9.48 39.43 19.60
C PHE A 52 -8.37 40.47 19.75
N SER A 53 -7.22 40.08 20.29
CA SER A 53 -6.03 40.92 20.42
C SER A 53 -5.40 41.28 19.08
N SER A 54 -5.66 40.49 18.02
CA SER A 54 -5.07 40.71 16.69
C SER A 54 -5.90 40.10 15.57
N LYS A 55 -5.57 40.46 14.31
CA LYS A 55 -6.07 39.76 13.11
C LYS A 55 -5.76 38.27 13.16
N ASP A 56 -4.59 37.93 13.67
CA ASP A 56 -4.13 36.56 13.69
C ASP A 56 -4.93 35.71 14.69
N GLU A 57 -5.28 36.26 15.85
CA GLU A 57 -6.16 35.59 16.80
C GLU A 57 -7.58 35.39 16.24
N LEU A 58 -8.10 36.36 15.47
CA LEU A 58 -9.36 36.19 14.74
C LEU A 58 -9.29 35.04 13.72
N LEU A 59 -8.21 35.00 12.93
CA LEU A 59 -8.00 33.94 11.93
C LEU A 59 -7.83 32.56 12.61
N LEU A 60 -7.12 32.50 13.73
CA LEU A 60 -6.97 31.29 14.53
C LEU A 60 -8.32 30.80 15.04
N ALA A 61 -9.13 31.69 15.63
CA ALA A 61 -10.47 31.34 16.12
C ALA A 61 -11.41 30.90 14.99
N LEU A 62 -11.34 31.55 13.83
CA LEU A 62 -12.07 31.13 12.64
C LEU A 62 -11.65 29.72 12.20
N PHE A 63 -10.34 29.46 12.09
CA PHE A 63 -9.82 28.18 11.64
C PHE A 63 -10.15 27.06 12.62
N ASP A 64 -9.96 27.30 13.92
CA ASP A 64 -10.30 26.37 15.01
C ASP A 64 -11.78 25.96 14.95
N ARG A 65 -12.69 26.95 14.83
CA ARG A 65 -14.13 26.69 14.68
C ARG A 65 -14.46 25.93 13.41
N THR A 66 -13.78 26.24 12.31
CA THR A 66 -14.03 25.58 11.02
C THR A 66 -13.61 24.11 11.07
N ILE A 67 -12.42 23.82 11.58
CA ILE A 67 -11.94 22.43 11.72
C ILE A 67 -12.82 21.66 12.70
N ALA A 68 -13.14 22.25 13.86
CA ALA A 68 -14.00 21.60 14.86
C ALA A 68 -15.39 21.26 14.28
N HIS A 69 -16.01 22.18 13.55
CA HIS A 69 -17.30 21.95 12.91
C HIS A 69 -17.22 20.84 11.85
N SER A 70 -16.23 20.88 10.96
CA SER A 70 -16.06 19.85 9.91
C SER A 70 -15.84 18.46 10.51
N VAL A 71 -14.96 18.35 11.51
CA VAL A 71 -14.69 17.07 12.19
C VAL A 71 -15.94 16.55 12.90
N GLN A 72 -16.72 17.43 13.53
CA GLN A 72 -17.97 17.02 14.17
C GLN A 72 -18.97 16.46 13.16
N THR A 73 -19.10 17.09 11.99
CA THR A 73 -19.94 16.59 10.89
C THR A 73 -19.45 15.23 10.41
N TRP A 74 -18.16 15.08 10.11
CA TRP A 74 -17.60 13.81 9.62
C TRP A 74 -17.71 12.69 10.65
N ARG A 75 -17.55 12.98 11.94
CA ARG A 75 -17.83 12.00 13.01
C ARG A 75 -19.28 11.51 13.01
N GLY A 76 -20.22 12.38 12.67
CA GLY A 76 -21.63 12.00 12.49
C GLY A 76 -21.82 11.09 11.28
N GLU A 77 -21.17 11.41 10.16
CA GLU A 77 -21.27 10.66 8.90
C GLU A 77 -20.55 9.30 8.94
N THR A 78 -19.43 9.19 9.64
CA THR A 78 -18.70 7.91 9.79
C THR A 78 -19.30 6.99 10.83
N LYS A 79 -20.27 7.46 11.62
CA LYS A 79 -20.86 6.67 12.70
C LYS A 79 -21.58 5.44 12.15
N GLY A 80 -21.14 4.26 12.57
CA GLY A 80 -21.73 2.97 12.18
C GLY A 80 -21.22 2.42 10.85
N LEU A 81 -20.28 3.11 10.20
CA LEU A 81 -19.52 2.54 9.08
C LEU A 81 -18.39 1.65 9.60
N ASP A 82 -17.99 0.67 8.80
CA ASP A 82 -16.72 -0.02 8.99
C ASP A 82 -15.53 0.93 8.74
N SER A 83 -14.35 0.56 9.19
CA SER A 83 -13.15 1.40 9.11
C SER A 83 -12.75 1.78 7.68
N THR A 84 -12.96 0.88 6.72
CA THR A 84 -12.62 1.06 5.30
C THR A 84 -13.54 2.08 4.65
N ALA A 85 -14.85 1.95 4.85
CA ALA A 85 -15.86 2.89 4.38
C ALA A 85 -15.73 4.25 5.08
N ALA A 86 -15.44 4.27 6.39
CA ALA A 86 -15.18 5.50 7.13
C ALA A 86 -13.95 6.25 6.59
N LEU A 87 -12.87 5.53 6.29
CA LEU A 87 -11.67 6.11 5.67
C LEU A 87 -11.98 6.68 4.29
N LYS A 88 -12.69 5.92 3.43
CA LYS A 88 -13.09 6.38 2.10
C LYS A 88 -13.93 7.65 2.17
N LEU A 89 -14.95 7.67 3.04
CA LEU A 89 -15.83 8.82 3.24
C LEU A 89 -15.04 10.05 3.68
N LEU A 90 -14.10 9.88 4.63
CA LEU A 90 -13.29 10.99 5.10
C LEU A 90 -12.39 11.55 4.00
N ILE A 91 -11.77 10.67 3.19
CA ILE A 91 -10.95 11.07 2.04
C ILE A 91 -11.80 11.80 0.99
N ASP A 92 -13.02 11.33 0.72
CA ASP A 92 -13.97 11.97 -0.19
C ASP A 92 -14.34 13.37 0.32
N ARG A 93 -14.69 13.51 1.60
CA ARG A 93 -15.10 14.79 2.19
C ARG A 93 -13.98 15.83 2.22
N ILE A 94 -12.76 15.41 2.53
CA ILE A 94 -11.60 16.32 2.54
C ILE A 94 -11.18 16.69 1.11
N SER A 95 -11.45 15.82 0.13
CA SER A 95 -11.08 16.05 -1.27
C SER A 95 -12.20 16.65 -2.13
N GLN A 96 -13.38 16.85 -1.55
CA GLN A 96 -14.56 17.35 -2.22
C GLN A 96 -14.30 18.75 -2.81
N GLN A 97 -14.77 18.95 -4.04
CA GLN A 97 -14.68 20.25 -4.69
C GLN A 97 -15.60 21.26 -4.00
N ALA A 98 -15.16 22.52 -3.97
CA ALA A 98 -16.01 23.61 -3.51
C ALA A 98 -17.25 23.71 -4.43
N GLU A 99 -18.43 23.86 -3.83
CA GLU A 99 -19.69 23.97 -4.56
C GLU A 99 -19.90 25.38 -5.14
N SER A 100 -19.07 26.34 -4.72
CA SER A 100 -19.11 27.73 -5.16
C SER A 100 -17.71 28.36 -5.16
N SER A 101 -17.52 29.40 -5.98
CA SER A 101 -16.28 30.20 -6.01
C SER A 101 -15.97 30.89 -4.67
N THR A 102 -16.99 31.23 -3.88
CA THR A 102 -16.82 31.79 -2.54
C THR A 102 -16.25 30.75 -1.57
N GLN A 103 -16.78 29.53 -1.60
CA GLN A 103 -16.25 28.44 -0.78
C GLN A 103 -14.84 28.05 -1.22
N ASP A 104 -14.57 28.06 -2.52
CA ASP A 104 -13.26 27.83 -3.12
C ASP A 104 -12.21 28.82 -2.57
N SER A 105 -12.56 30.11 -2.60
CA SER A 105 -11.74 31.20 -2.06
C SER A 105 -11.48 31.05 -0.56
N LEU A 106 -12.52 30.72 0.22
CA LEU A 106 -12.38 30.48 1.65
C LEU A 106 -11.44 29.30 1.94
N ASN A 107 -11.61 28.17 1.26
CA ASN A 107 -10.78 26.98 1.41
C ASN A 107 -9.31 27.28 1.12
N ARG A 108 -9.05 28.05 0.06
CA ARG A 108 -7.71 28.54 -0.28
C ARG A 108 -7.12 29.40 0.84
N ALA A 109 -7.87 30.36 1.36
CA ALA A 109 -7.40 31.24 2.43
C ALA A 109 -7.06 30.47 3.72
N LEU A 110 -7.91 29.51 4.12
CA LEU A 110 -7.66 28.66 5.28
C LEU A 110 -6.46 27.73 5.08
N THR A 111 -6.25 27.22 3.87
CA THR A 111 -5.07 26.40 3.52
C THR A 111 -3.77 27.20 3.66
N LEU A 112 -3.75 28.43 3.14
CA LEU A 112 -2.60 29.34 3.28
C LEU A 112 -2.34 29.68 4.75
N TYR A 113 -3.40 29.95 5.51
CA TYR A 113 -3.28 30.23 6.94
C TYR A 113 -2.74 29.02 7.73
N ASN A 114 -3.19 27.81 7.39
CA ASN A 114 -2.69 26.57 7.97
C ASN A 114 -1.17 26.38 7.74
N GLN A 115 -0.66 26.71 6.55
CA GLN A 115 0.79 26.69 6.29
C GLN A 115 1.53 27.72 7.14
N HIS A 116 0.98 28.94 7.24
CA HIS A 116 1.56 29.99 8.07
C HIS A 116 1.62 29.59 9.55
N LEU A 117 0.56 28.93 10.06
CA LEU A 117 0.54 28.37 11.42
C LEU A 117 1.62 27.30 11.62
N ALA A 118 1.80 26.40 10.66
CA ALA A 118 2.83 25.35 10.75
C ALA A 118 4.24 25.96 10.86
N GLU A 119 4.50 27.04 10.13
CA GLU A 119 5.79 27.73 10.11
C GLU A 119 6.03 28.60 11.36
N THR A 120 5.03 29.37 11.78
CA THR A 120 5.21 30.43 12.78
C THR A 120 4.72 30.06 14.18
N ARG A 121 3.76 29.13 14.29
CA ARG A 121 3.07 28.77 15.54
C ARG A 121 2.77 27.26 15.61
N PRO A 122 3.80 26.38 15.62
CA PRO A 122 3.62 24.94 15.50
C PRO A 122 2.77 24.31 16.61
N ARG A 123 2.75 24.91 17.81
CA ARG A 123 1.88 24.45 18.92
C ARG A 123 0.40 24.69 18.64
N GLU A 124 0.05 25.86 18.09
CA GLU A 124 -1.33 26.17 17.70
C GLU A 124 -1.76 25.35 16.49
N TYR A 125 -0.86 25.15 15.52
CA TYR A 125 -1.07 24.24 14.40
C TYR A 125 -1.46 22.83 14.89
N ALA A 126 -0.67 22.26 15.81
CA ALA A 126 -0.95 20.94 16.36
C ALA A 126 -2.26 20.90 17.17
N ARG A 127 -2.55 21.95 17.95
CA ARG A 127 -3.80 22.06 18.74
C ARG A 127 -5.03 22.05 17.84
N VAL A 128 -5.05 22.91 16.82
CA VAL A 128 -6.21 23.09 15.94
C VAL A 128 -6.49 21.84 15.11
N LEU A 129 -5.45 21.12 14.69
CA LEU A 129 -5.59 19.91 13.88
C LEU A 129 -5.78 18.63 14.70
N SER A 130 -5.64 18.70 16.03
CA SER A 130 -5.81 17.57 16.94
C SER A 130 -7.17 16.85 16.79
N PRO A 131 -8.32 17.53 16.62
CA PRO A 131 -9.60 16.86 16.43
C PRO A 131 -9.64 15.98 15.17
N LEU A 132 -9.06 16.45 14.06
CA LEU A 132 -9.00 15.71 12.80
C LEU A 132 -8.04 14.52 12.91
N HIS A 133 -6.86 14.73 13.49
CA HIS A 133 -5.93 13.63 13.79
C HIS A 133 -6.59 12.57 14.69
N GLY A 134 -7.36 13.01 15.68
CA GLY A 134 -8.15 12.13 16.55
C GLY A 134 -9.15 11.30 15.78
N LEU A 135 -9.90 11.88 14.84
CA LEU A 135 -10.85 11.14 14.00
C LEU A 135 -10.15 10.06 13.16
N ILE A 136 -9.04 10.39 12.52
CA ILE A 136 -8.28 9.43 11.71
C ILE A 136 -7.71 8.32 12.60
N ARG A 137 -7.19 8.66 13.78
CA ARG A 137 -6.70 7.68 14.75
C ARG A 137 -7.80 6.72 15.20
N ASP A 138 -9.00 7.21 15.43
CA ASP A 138 -10.14 6.38 15.82
C ASP A 138 -10.51 5.41 14.68
N ILE A 139 -10.52 5.87 13.42
CA ILE A 139 -10.75 5.01 12.23
C ILE A 139 -9.66 3.93 12.09
N VAL A 140 -8.38 4.30 12.23
CA VAL A 140 -7.27 3.35 12.13
C VAL A 140 -7.33 2.31 13.26
N GLY A 141 -7.60 2.75 14.50
CA GLY A 141 -7.77 1.86 15.64
C GLY A 141 -8.96 0.91 15.47
N GLN A 142 -10.07 1.40 14.93
CA GLN A 142 -11.21 0.57 14.56
C GLN A 142 -10.82 -0.48 13.52
N GLY A 143 -10.11 -0.12 12.45
CA GLY A 143 -9.72 -1.07 11.40
C GLY A 143 -8.73 -2.15 11.85
N ILE A 144 -7.86 -1.83 12.81
CA ILE A 144 -7.02 -2.85 13.47
C ILE A 144 -7.88 -3.80 14.30
N THR A 145 -8.88 -3.26 15.01
CA THR A 145 -9.81 -4.07 15.84
C THR A 145 -10.70 -4.95 14.99
N GLU A 146 -11.13 -4.48 13.82
CA GLU A 146 -11.88 -5.24 12.81
C GLU A 146 -11.01 -6.30 12.11
N GLY A 147 -9.68 -6.23 12.24
CA GLY A 147 -8.73 -7.14 11.60
C GLY A 147 -8.46 -6.85 10.12
N VAL A 148 -8.99 -5.73 9.61
CA VAL A 148 -8.86 -5.31 8.20
C VAL A 148 -7.54 -4.58 7.98
N PHE A 149 -7.09 -3.78 8.95
CA PHE A 149 -5.82 -3.04 8.87
C PHE A 149 -4.69 -3.83 9.54
N ASN A 150 -3.45 -3.53 9.16
CA ASN A 150 -2.27 -4.21 9.71
C ASN A 150 -2.15 -3.99 11.24
N PRO A 151 -2.15 -5.05 12.08
CA PRO A 151 -2.07 -4.91 13.53
C PRO A 151 -0.70 -4.42 14.04
N GLY A 152 0.34 -4.42 13.19
CA GLY A 152 1.67 -3.92 13.53
C GLY A 152 1.83 -2.40 13.41
N LEU A 153 0.78 -1.66 13.05
CA LEU A 153 0.84 -0.20 12.88
C LEU A 153 0.91 0.53 14.22
N ASP A 154 1.78 1.55 14.29
CA ASP A 154 1.61 2.62 15.27
C ASP A 154 0.44 3.50 14.82
N VAL A 155 -0.69 3.39 15.53
CA VAL A 155 -1.95 4.11 15.22
C VAL A 155 -1.74 5.62 15.14
N GLY A 156 -0.93 6.18 16.04
CA GLY A 156 -0.69 7.63 16.12
C GLY A 156 0.12 8.11 14.92
N ALA A 157 1.19 7.40 14.58
CA ALA A 157 2.03 7.70 13.43
C ALA A 157 1.30 7.48 12.10
N ALA A 158 0.58 6.36 11.96
CA ALA A 158 -0.22 6.06 10.78
C ALA A 158 -1.27 7.14 10.52
N ALA A 159 -2.01 7.55 11.55
CA ALA A 159 -3.00 8.62 11.43
C ALA A 159 -2.38 9.97 11.04
N ALA A 160 -1.20 10.30 11.57
CA ALA A 160 -0.48 11.51 11.17
C ALA A 160 -0.03 11.46 9.70
N ILE A 161 0.49 10.32 9.23
CA ILE A 161 0.91 10.14 7.84
C ILE A 161 -0.29 10.25 6.89
N VAL A 162 -1.39 9.56 7.18
CA VAL A 162 -2.64 9.65 6.38
C VAL A 162 -3.11 11.10 6.29
N MET A 163 -3.18 11.79 7.42
CA MET A 163 -3.56 13.20 7.47
C MET A 163 -2.66 14.09 6.60
N GLN A 164 -1.33 13.93 6.71
CA GLN A 164 -0.38 14.74 5.96
C GLN A 164 -0.42 14.44 4.46
N THR A 165 -0.64 13.19 4.06
CA THR A 165 -0.84 12.80 2.66
C THR A 165 -2.06 13.52 2.07
N MET A 166 -3.20 13.48 2.77
CA MET A 166 -4.43 14.13 2.34
C MET A 166 -4.27 15.66 2.26
N MET A 167 -3.73 16.29 3.30
CA MET A 167 -3.50 17.74 3.31
C MET A 167 -2.47 18.18 2.26
N GLY A 168 -1.44 17.37 2.04
CA GLY A 168 -0.42 17.60 1.02
C GLY A 168 -1.00 17.63 -0.39
N ALA A 169 -1.87 16.66 -0.72
CA ALA A 169 -2.57 16.60 -2.00
C ALA A 169 -3.51 17.79 -2.20
N GLN A 170 -4.28 18.18 -1.17
CA GLN A 170 -5.12 19.37 -1.23
C GLN A 170 -4.29 20.64 -1.48
N ARG A 171 -3.18 20.80 -0.77
CA ARG A 171 -2.29 21.95 -0.95
C ARG A 171 -1.77 22.06 -2.38
N LEU A 172 -1.31 20.95 -2.98
CA LEU A 172 -0.78 20.95 -4.35
C LEU A 172 -1.84 21.45 -5.34
N ARG A 173 -3.07 20.95 -5.19
CA ARG A 173 -4.23 21.32 -5.99
C ARG A 173 -4.58 22.81 -5.85
N TRP A 174 -4.63 23.33 -4.62
CA TRP A 174 -5.02 24.72 -4.36
C TRP A 174 -4.00 25.75 -4.82
N LEU A 175 -2.71 25.37 -4.80
CA LEU A 175 -1.63 26.21 -5.29
C LEU A 175 -1.48 26.15 -6.82
N GLY A 176 -2.16 25.22 -7.50
CA GLY A 176 -1.93 24.93 -8.93
C GLY A 176 -0.50 24.48 -9.18
N SER A 177 0.04 23.68 -8.24
CA SER A 177 1.44 23.22 -8.21
C SER A 177 1.54 21.72 -8.41
N GLU A 178 0.70 21.18 -9.29
CA GLU A 178 0.64 19.78 -9.66
C GLU A 178 1.99 19.35 -10.24
N LEU A 179 2.70 18.48 -9.52
CA LEU A 179 4.05 18.06 -9.90
C LEU A 179 4.11 17.34 -11.25
N ASN A 180 3.02 16.66 -11.62
CA ASN A 180 2.89 15.90 -12.87
C ASN A 180 1.87 16.53 -13.84
N GLY A 181 1.42 17.78 -13.58
CA GLY A 181 0.41 18.45 -14.40
C GLY A 181 -1.04 17.95 -14.22
N THR A 182 -1.28 16.94 -13.38
CA THR A 182 -2.61 16.43 -13.02
C THR A 182 -2.82 16.45 -11.50
N PRO A 183 -4.02 16.86 -11.01
CA PRO A 183 -4.33 16.78 -9.59
C PRO A 183 -4.36 15.33 -9.12
N VAL A 184 -3.88 15.08 -7.90
CA VAL A 184 -4.06 13.78 -7.24
C VAL A 184 -5.55 13.56 -6.99
N ASP A 185 -6.10 12.49 -7.54
CA ASP A 185 -7.51 12.19 -7.38
C ASP A 185 -7.80 11.41 -6.09
N VAL A 186 -9.09 11.36 -5.76
CA VAL A 186 -9.58 10.80 -4.50
C VAL A 186 -9.41 9.28 -4.44
N GLY A 187 -9.48 8.60 -5.58
CA GLY A 187 -9.21 7.17 -5.70
C GLY A 187 -7.73 6.87 -5.44
N GLN A 188 -6.82 7.64 -6.06
CA GLN A 188 -5.38 7.52 -5.81
C GLN A 188 -5.00 7.73 -4.35
N LEU A 189 -5.60 8.73 -3.69
CA LEU A 189 -5.39 8.96 -2.26
C LEU A 189 -5.87 7.80 -1.41
N TYR A 190 -7.06 7.28 -1.72
CA TYR A 190 -7.61 6.13 -1.03
C TYR A 190 -6.73 4.89 -1.22
N ASP A 191 -6.40 4.53 -2.46
CA ASP A 191 -5.56 3.36 -2.76
C ASP A 191 -4.20 3.41 -2.05
N PHE A 192 -3.57 4.60 -2.03
CA PHE A 192 -2.32 4.80 -1.32
C PHE A 192 -2.48 4.62 0.19
N CYS A 193 -3.49 5.24 0.79
CA CYS A 193 -3.75 5.12 2.22
C CYS A 193 -4.12 3.68 2.61
N SER A 194 -4.94 3.00 1.81
CA SER A 194 -5.35 1.62 2.00
C SER A 194 -4.14 0.68 2.00
N ARG A 195 -3.26 0.80 1.00
CA ARG A 195 -2.01 0.00 0.96
C ARG A 195 -1.08 0.33 2.12
N ALA A 196 -0.94 1.61 2.48
CA ALA A 196 -0.09 2.03 3.60
C ALA A 196 -0.60 1.53 4.97
N LEU A 197 -1.93 1.43 5.13
CA LEU A 197 -2.57 0.86 6.32
C LEU A 197 -2.61 -0.68 6.28
N GLY A 198 -2.17 -1.27 5.18
CA GLY A 198 -2.21 -2.71 4.97
C GLY A 198 -3.64 -3.24 5.03
N ILE A 199 -4.60 -2.51 4.44
CA ILE A 199 -5.94 -3.05 4.18
C ILE A 199 -5.76 -4.36 3.45
N ARG A 200 -6.12 -5.45 4.12
CA ARG A 200 -6.12 -6.79 3.55
C ARG A 200 -7.41 -6.88 2.74
N ASP A 201 -7.31 -6.88 1.42
CA ASP A 201 -8.48 -7.16 0.58
C ASP A 201 -9.00 -8.53 1.00
N THR A 202 -10.21 -8.57 1.56
CA THR A 202 -10.83 -9.82 2.05
C THR A 202 -11.20 -10.78 0.92
N ASP A 203 -11.07 -10.33 -0.34
CA ASP A 203 -11.43 -11.08 -1.55
C ASP A 203 -10.22 -11.58 -2.35
N GLU A 204 -9.00 -11.18 -2.00
CA GLU A 204 -7.81 -11.88 -2.45
C GLU A 204 -7.41 -12.88 -1.36
N GLU A 205 -7.72 -14.16 -1.59
CA GLU A 205 -6.80 -15.22 -1.21
C GLU A 205 -5.41 -14.83 -1.75
N SER A 206 -4.67 -14.02 -0.99
CA SER A 206 -3.21 -14.03 -1.04
C SER A 206 -2.83 -15.41 -0.53
N ALA A 207 -2.95 -16.40 -1.41
CA ALA A 207 -2.24 -17.65 -1.26
C ALA A 207 -0.80 -17.23 -0.97
N ALA A 208 -0.29 -17.64 0.19
CA ALA A 208 1.13 -17.50 0.47
C ALA A 208 1.89 -17.90 -0.80
N PRO A 209 2.94 -17.13 -1.19
CA PRO A 209 3.62 -17.34 -2.47
C PRO A 209 3.88 -18.83 -2.66
N SER A 210 3.37 -19.37 -3.76
CA SER A 210 3.43 -20.81 -3.98
C SER A 210 4.89 -21.24 -4.13
N LEU A 211 5.19 -22.52 -3.92
CA LEU A 211 6.53 -23.02 -4.22
C LEU A 211 6.92 -22.78 -5.69
N ALA A 212 5.95 -22.76 -6.61
CA ALA A 212 6.19 -22.43 -8.01
C ALA A 212 6.66 -20.98 -8.19
N ASP A 213 6.04 -20.02 -7.49
CA ASP A 213 6.43 -18.60 -7.53
C ASP A 213 7.84 -18.40 -6.97
N LEU A 214 8.16 -19.07 -5.85
CA LEU A 214 9.50 -19.04 -5.25
C LEU A 214 10.56 -19.59 -6.21
N PHE A 215 10.27 -20.71 -6.87
CA PHE A 215 11.16 -21.32 -7.87
C PHE A 215 11.33 -20.44 -9.11
N GLY A 216 10.28 -19.77 -9.56
CA GLY A 216 10.35 -18.79 -10.64
C GLY A 216 11.28 -17.62 -10.32
N GLN A 217 11.26 -17.10 -9.08
CA GLN A 217 12.14 -16.00 -8.65
C GLN A 217 13.63 -16.35 -8.68
N ILE A 218 13.99 -17.61 -8.40
CA ILE A 218 15.38 -18.09 -8.51
C ILE A 218 15.73 -18.64 -9.90
N GLY A 219 14.79 -18.55 -10.85
CA GLY A 219 14.98 -18.91 -12.24
C GLY A 219 14.92 -20.42 -12.54
N ILE A 220 14.37 -21.23 -11.63
CA ILE A 220 14.07 -22.64 -11.93
C ILE A 220 12.90 -22.68 -12.89
N ARG A 221 13.13 -23.24 -14.09
CA ARG A 221 12.11 -23.31 -15.14
C ARG A 221 12.32 -24.49 -16.07
N PRO A 222 11.28 -24.93 -16.80
CA PRO A 222 11.40 -25.94 -17.84
C PRO A 222 12.28 -25.43 -18.98
N SER A 223 13.01 -26.35 -19.58
CA SER A 223 13.88 -26.10 -20.73
C SER A 223 14.09 -27.40 -21.50
N THR A 224 14.90 -27.33 -22.55
CA THR A 224 15.34 -28.49 -23.31
C THR A 224 16.86 -28.47 -23.43
N ARG A 225 17.47 -29.65 -23.36
CA ARG A 225 18.90 -29.83 -23.63
C ARG A 225 19.07 -30.97 -24.62
N ASN A 226 19.73 -30.72 -25.75
CA ASN A 226 19.93 -31.69 -26.82
C ASN A 226 18.62 -32.37 -27.30
N GLY A 227 17.49 -31.64 -27.24
CA GLY A 227 16.16 -32.15 -27.60
C GLY A 227 15.45 -32.95 -26.51
N GLU A 228 16.07 -33.14 -25.34
CA GLU A 228 15.49 -33.83 -24.19
C GLU A 228 14.94 -32.82 -23.16
N PHE A 229 13.94 -33.24 -22.38
CA PHE A 229 13.39 -32.43 -21.29
C PHE A 229 14.48 -32.14 -20.25
N ALA A 230 14.53 -30.90 -19.78
CA ALA A 230 15.39 -30.49 -18.69
C ALA A 230 14.69 -29.45 -17.81
N MET A 231 15.07 -29.39 -16.54
CA MET A 231 14.88 -28.17 -15.75
C MET A 231 16.18 -27.38 -15.74
N THR A 232 16.09 -26.06 -15.87
CA THR A 232 17.27 -25.17 -15.85
C THR A 232 17.22 -24.20 -14.67
N MET A 233 18.41 -23.75 -14.24
CA MET A 233 18.56 -22.68 -13.25
C MET A 233 19.79 -21.82 -13.61
N PRO A 234 19.64 -20.49 -13.80
CA PRO A 234 20.75 -19.61 -14.14
C PRO A 234 21.66 -19.37 -12.94
N VAL A 235 22.96 -19.16 -13.20
CA VAL A 235 23.88 -18.67 -12.17
C VAL A 235 23.62 -17.18 -11.93
N SER A 236 23.21 -16.83 -10.71
CA SER A 236 22.97 -15.44 -10.30
C SER A 236 23.44 -15.19 -8.86
N PRO A 237 23.61 -13.92 -8.43
CA PRO A 237 23.99 -13.59 -7.06
C PRO A 237 23.06 -14.19 -6.00
N ALA A 238 21.79 -14.46 -6.34
CA ALA A 238 20.80 -15.00 -5.40
C ALA A 238 20.96 -16.51 -5.12
N VAL A 239 21.69 -17.24 -5.96
CA VAL A 239 21.73 -18.72 -5.93
C VAL A 239 23.15 -19.31 -5.81
N VAL A 240 24.17 -18.45 -5.74
CA VAL A 240 25.57 -18.86 -5.55
C VAL A 240 25.94 -18.90 -4.06
N ASN A 241 26.84 -19.82 -3.71
CA ASN A 241 27.44 -19.90 -2.39
C ASN A 241 28.62 -18.93 -2.22
N THR A 242 29.27 -18.95 -1.05
CA THR A 242 30.45 -18.11 -0.74
C THR A 242 31.66 -18.36 -1.65
N SER A 243 31.71 -19.48 -2.39
CA SER A 243 32.74 -19.77 -3.38
C SER A 243 32.41 -19.26 -4.79
N GLY A 244 31.25 -18.62 -4.98
CA GLY A 244 30.76 -18.13 -6.27
C GLY A 244 30.25 -19.23 -7.21
N ALA A 245 30.06 -20.45 -6.71
CA ALA A 245 29.45 -21.54 -7.47
C ALA A 245 27.99 -21.73 -7.05
N LEU A 246 27.14 -22.28 -7.92
CA LEU A 246 25.76 -22.64 -7.56
C LEU A 246 25.73 -23.42 -6.25
N GLN A 247 24.86 -22.99 -5.34
CA GLN A 247 24.71 -23.64 -4.05
C GLN A 247 24.24 -25.09 -4.24
N GLY A 248 24.96 -26.04 -3.64
CA GLY A 248 24.66 -27.47 -3.79
C GLY A 248 23.22 -27.83 -3.40
N GLY A 249 22.68 -27.19 -2.36
CA GLY A 249 21.28 -27.37 -1.96
C GLY A 249 20.28 -27.01 -3.06
N LEU A 250 20.52 -25.94 -3.82
CA LEU A 250 19.66 -25.53 -4.94
C LEU A 250 19.82 -26.44 -6.16
N ILE A 251 21.00 -27.04 -6.36
CA ILE A 251 21.19 -28.11 -7.35
C ILE A 251 20.36 -29.35 -6.94
N ALA A 252 20.32 -29.69 -5.66
CA ALA A 252 19.49 -30.79 -5.16
C ALA A 252 17.99 -30.49 -5.35
N THR A 253 17.55 -29.25 -5.10
CA THR A 253 16.19 -28.79 -5.42
C THR A 253 15.90 -28.91 -6.92
N LEU A 254 16.82 -28.50 -7.79
CA LEU A 254 16.65 -28.60 -9.23
C LEU A 254 16.50 -30.06 -9.69
N VAL A 255 17.26 -30.99 -9.10
CA VAL A 255 17.14 -32.44 -9.35
C VAL A 255 15.75 -32.95 -8.95
N ASP A 256 15.30 -32.59 -7.75
CA ASP A 256 14.00 -33.02 -7.23
C ASP A 256 12.85 -32.53 -8.12
N VAL A 257 12.87 -31.25 -8.49
CA VAL A 257 11.88 -30.65 -9.39
C VAL A 257 11.93 -31.29 -10.78
N ALA A 258 13.12 -31.54 -11.34
CA ALA A 258 13.26 -32.19 -12.65
C ALA A 258 12.70 -33.62 -12.65
N GLY A 259 13.04 -34.41 -11.62
CA GLY A 259 12.52 -35.76 -11.47
C GLY A 259 11.01 -35.78 -11.24
N GLY A 260 10.50 -34.90 -10.38
CA GLY A 260 9.07 -34.78 -10.10
C GLY A 260 8.28 -34.43 -11.35
N GLN A 261 8.68 -33.38 -12.08
CA GLN A 261 8.02 -32.94 -13.31
C GLN A 261 8.04 -34.02 -14.40
N PHE A 262 9.20 -34.64 -14.63
CA PHE A 262 9.33 -35.73 -15.59
C PHE A 262 8.51 -36.97 -15.21
N GLY A 263 8.39 -37.25 -13.91
CA GLY A 263 7.61 -38.37 -13.39
C GLY A 263 6.11 -38.23 -13.56
N LEU A 264 5.57 -37.01 -13.61
CA LEU A 264 4.13 -36.77 -13.72
C LEU A 264 3.53 -37.46 -14.95
N ASP A 265 4.26 -37.51 -16.06
CA ASP A 265 3.82 -38.16 -17.31
C ASP A 265 3.67 -39.69 -17.18
N TYR A 266 4.14 -40.29 -16.08
CA TYR A 266 4.10 -41.74 -15.82
C TYR A 266 3.10 -42.13 -14.72
N LEU A 267 2.38 -41.17 -14.13
CA LEU A 267 1.38 -41.45 -13.09
C LEU A 267 0.10 -42.06 -13.65
N GLN A 268 -0.54 -42.92 -12.85
CA GLN A 268 -1.89 -43.39 -13.12
C GLN A 268 -2.91 -42.40 -12.53
N PRO A 269 -4.10 -42.23 -13.15
CA PRO A 269 -5.16 -41.41 -12.57
C PRO A 269 -5.50 -41.84 -11.13
N GLY A 270 -5.61 -40.88 -10.22
CA GLY A 270 -5.84 -41.11 -8.79
C GLY A 270 -4.58 -41.47 -8.00
N THR A 271 -3.41 -41.29 -8.59
CA THR A 271 -2.11 -41.38 -7.89
C THR A 271 -1.32 -40.08 -7.97
N THR A 272 -0.50 -39.84 -6.96
CA THR A 272 0.50 -38.77 -6.88
C THR A 272 1.83 -39.36 -6.41
N MET A 273 2.88 -38.55 -6.37
CA MET A 273 4.20 -38.99 -5.95
C MET A 273 4.83 -38.06 -4.92
N THR A 274 5.70 -38.63 -4.08
CA THR A 274 6.48 -37.89 -3.09
C THR A 274 7.91 -38.41 -3.07
N THR A 275 8.88 -37.52 -2.89
CA THR A 275 10.30 -37.88 -2.84
C THR A 275 10.55 -38.76 -1.61
N ALA A 276 10.95 -40.01 -1.84
CA ALA A 276 11.31 -40.96 -0.77
C ALA A 276 12.78 -40.81 -0.39
N ASP A 277 13.65 -40.70 -1.39
CA ASP A 277 15.07 -40.47 -1.20
C ASP A 277 15.71 -39.80 -2.43
N LEU A 278 16.78 -39.05 -2.19
CA LEU A 278 17.57 -38.37 -3.21
C LEU A 278 19.05 -38.44 -2.80
N PHE A 279 19.88 -38.99 -3.68
CA PHE A 279 21.33 -39.06 -3.52
C PHE A 279 22.03 -38.33 -4.67
N ILE A 280 22.88 -37.37 -4.36
CA ILE A 280 23.62 -36.57 -5.35
C ILE A 280 25.12 -36.68 -5.14
N ARG A 281 25.87 -36.79 -6.24
CA ARG A 281 27.32 -36.70 -6.30
C ARG A 281 27.71 -35.45 -7.06
N TYR A 282 28.32 -34.49 -6.36
CA TYR A 282 28.87 -33.29 -6.98
C TYR A 282 30.25 -33.60 -7.56
N LEU A 283 30.42 -33.40 -8.86
CA LEU A 283 31.67 -33.72 -9.56
C LEU A 283 32.48 -32.45 -9.82
N ARG A 284 31.82 -31.38 -10.29
CA ARG A 284 32.45 -30.11 -10.68
C ARG A 284 31.54 -28.92 -10.38
N PRO A 285 32.09 -27.76 -9.97
CA PRO A 285 31.29 -26.56 -9.68
C PRO A 285 30.77 -25.89 -10.95
N ILE A 286 29.58 -25.29 -10.87
CA ILE A 286 28.99 -24.45 -11.93
C ILE A 286 29.08 -23.00 -11.49
N ARG A 287 29.87 -22.18 -12.19
CA ARG A 287 30.16 -20.78 -11.83
C ARG A 287 29.62 -19.73 -12.80
N GLN A 288 29.21 -20.14 -14.00
CA GLN A 288 28.73 -19.26 -15.06
C GLN A 288 27.64 -19.97 -15.86
N GLY A 289 26.88 -19.19 -16.64
CA GLY A 289 25.81 -19.70 -17.48
C GLY A 289 24.63 -20.22 -16.65
N ALA A 290 24.20 -21.44 -16.93
CA ALA A 290 23.10 -22.11 -16.25
C ALA A 290 23.44 -23.59 -15.97
N ALA A 291 22.75 -24.17 -14.99
CA ALA A 291 22.67 -25.60 -14.80
C ALA A 291 21.48 -26.18 -15.57
N PHE A 292 21.64 -27.39 -16.09
CA PHE A 292 20.57 -28.16 -16.74
C PHE A 292 20.48 -29.53 -16.08
N ALA A 293 19.36 -29.84 -15.43
CA ALA A 293 19.07 -31.15 -14.85
C ALA A 293 18.22 -31.96 -15.84
N VAL A 294 18.81 -33.04 -16.35
CA VAL A 294 18.21 -33.91 -17.38
C VAL A 294 17.85 -35.25 -16.73
N PRO A 295 16.55 -35.53 -16.52
CA PRO A 295 16.10 -36.78 -15.91
C PRO A 295 16.03 -37.92 -16.93
N THR A 296 16.32 -39.13 -16.47
CA THR A 296 16.15 -40.39 -17.21
C THR A 296 15.47 -41.41 -16.31
N MET A 297 14.40 -42.04 -16.81
CA MET A 297 13.68 -43.09 -16.09
C MET A 297 14.53 -44.36 -16.01
N LEU A 298 14.91 -44.79 -14.81
CA LEU A 298 15.58 -46.09 -14.60
C LEU A 298 14.57 -47.20 -14.32
N ARG A 299 13.51 -46.88 -13.58
CA ARG A 299 12.45 -47.83 -13.24
C ARG A 299 11.12 -47.11 -13.03
N SER A 300 10.10 -47.46 -13.81
CA SER A 300 8.73 -47.00 -13.62
C SER A 300 7.88 -48.13 -13.01
N GLY A 301 7.52 -48.02 -11.73
CA GLY A 301 6.77 -49.04 -11.00
C GLY A 301 5.55 -48.48 -10.28
N ARG A 302 4.57 -49.35 -9.99
CA ARG A 302 3.27 -48.95 -9.37
C ARG A 302 3.39 -48.36 -7.96
N ARG A 303 4.49 -48.61 -7.25
CA ARG A 303 4.73 -48.16 -5.87
C ARG A 303 5.90 -47.20 -5.74
N ALA A 304 6.76 -47.16 -6.74
CA ALA A 304 7.96 -46.34 -6.74
C ALA A 304 8.47 -46.10 -8.16
N MET A 305 9.00 -44.92 -8.42
CA MET A 305 9.71 -44.56 -9.64
C MET A 305 11.15 -44.15 -9.30
N VAL A 306 12.12 -44.70 -10.01
CA VAL A 306 13.54 -44.39 -9.80
C VAL A 306 14.07 -43.73 -11.06
N MET A 307 14.70 -42.58 -10.90
CA MET A 307 15.27 -41.79 -11.99
C MET A 307 16.73 -41.45 -11.69
N GLN A 308 17.53 -41.42 -12.75
CA GLN A 308 18.81 -40.73 -12.75
C GLN A 308 18.57 -39.30 -13.23
N VAL A 309 19.21 -38.32 -12.60
CA VAL A 309 19.18 -36.93 -13.05
C VAL A 309 20.62 -36.46 -13.17
N ASP A 310 21.02 -36.17 -14.40
CA ASP A 310 22.37 -35.69 -14.71
C ASP A 310 22.36 -34.18 -14.88
N ILE A 311 23.33 -33.50 -14.26
CA ILE A 311 23.44 -32.04 -14.25
C ILE A 311 24.59 -31.62 -15.14
N TYR A 312 24.30 -30.75 -16.11
CA TYR A 312 25.27 -30.17 -17.04
C TYR A 312 25.38 -28.66 -16.87
N GLY A 313 26.51 -28.10 -17.28
CA GLY A 313 26.70 -26.65 -17.39
C GLY A 313 26.32 -26.13 -18.78
N ASP A 314 26.35 -24.82 -18.94
CA ASP A 314 26.22 -24.17 -20.24
C ASP A 314 27.49 -24.35 -21.08
N GLY A 315 27.34 -24.70 -22.35
CA GLY A 315 28.44 -24.75 -23.33
C GLY A 315 29.33 -26.00 -23.37
N ASP A 316 29.13 -27.02 -22.52
CA ASP A 316 29.82 -28.32 -22.64
C ASP A 316 28.95 -29.50 -22.19
N ASP A 317 29.29 -30.71 -22.69
CA ASP A 317 28.65 -31.99 -22.29
C ASP A 317 29.34 -32.63 -21.08
N GLU A 318 30.07 -31.83 -20.29
CA GLU A 318 30.71 -32.33 -19.09
C GLU A 318 29.71 -32.42 -17.94
N LEU A 319 29.65 -33.61 -17.34
CA LEU A 319 28.83 -33.85 -16.16
C LEU A 319 29.34 -33.04 -14.95
N ARG A 320 28.46 -32.23 -14.38
CA ARG A 320 28.74 -31.37 -13.21
C ARG A 320 28.31 -32.03 -11.92
N ALA A 321 27.18 -32.73 -11.96
CA ALA A 321 26.73 -33.61 -10.89
C ALA A 321 25.87 -34.73 -11.49
N THR A 322 25.69 -35.80 -10.73
CA THR A 322 24.73 -36.87 -11.05
C THR A 322 23.97 -37.24 -9.80
N ALA A 323 22.68 -37.51 -9.95
CA ALA A 323 21.81 -37.85 -8.85
C ALA A 323 20.92 -39.04 -9.17
N THR A 324 20.52 -39.75 -8.13
CA THR A 324 19.43 -40.72 -8.18
C THR A 324 18.33 -40.23 -7.27
N VAL A 325 17.12 -40.15 -7.79
CA VAL A 325 15.92 -39.77 -7.03
C VAL A 325 14.90 -40.89 -7.13
N ASN A 326 14.32 -41.22 -5.99
CA ASN A 326 13.28 -42.23 -5.85
C ASN A 326 12.01 -41.57 -5.34
N PHE A 327 10.94 -41.69 -6.10
CA PHE A 327 9.62 -41.18 -5.75
C PHE A 327 8.72 -42.34 -5.35
N ALA A 328 8.14 -42.28 -4.14
CA ALA A 328 7.08 -43.19 -3.74
C ALA A 328 5.77 -42.78 -4.42
N VAL A 329 5.08 -43.74 -5.04
CA VAL A 329 3.76 -43.52 -5.65
C VAL A 329 2.68 -43.84 -4.61
N ILE A 330 1.82 -42.87 -4.35
CA ILE A 330 0.76 -42.94 -3.34
C ILE A 330 -0.59 -42.57 -3.95
N ASN A 331 -1.67 -42.98 -3.30
CA ASN A 331 -3.02 -42.59 -3.71
C ASN A 331 -3.22 -41.09 -3.42
N GLY A 332 -3.80 -40.36 -4.36
CA GLY A 332 -4.07 -38.93 -4.23
C GLY A 332 -4.45 -38.31 -5.57
N ASP A 333 -4.90 -37.05 -5.54
CA ASP A 333 -5.24 -36.34 -6.77
C ASP A 333 -4.02 -36.22 -7.68
N THR A 334 -4.17 -36.69 -8.92
CA THR A 334 -3.09 -36.63 -9.91
C THR A 334 -2.86 -35.18 -10.32
N PRO A 335 -1.65 -34.62 -10.12
CA PRO A 335 -1.37 -33.24 -10.49
C PRO A 335 -1.55 -33.02 -12.00
N THR A 336 -2.35 -32.03 -12.38
CA THR A 336 -2.69 -31.73 -13.79
C THR A 336 -1.84 -30.60 -14.41
N ALA A 337 -1.13 -29.82 -13.60
CA ALA A 337 -0.28 -28.71 -14.04
C ALA A 337 1.16 -28.90 -13.55
N GLY A 338 2.01 -29.41 -14.45
CA GLY A 338 3.45 -29.28 -14.30
C GLY A 338 3.93 -27.89 -14.75
N LEU A 339 5.10 -27.45 -14.30
CA LEU A 339 5.81 -26.36 -14.96
C LEU A 339 6.12 -26.87 -16.38
N ARG A 340 5.34 -26.51 -17.39
CA ARG A 340 5.62 -26.81 -18.81
C ARG A 340 6.14 -25.54 -19.47
N ALA A 341 7.09 -25.69 -20.39
CA ALA A 341 7.45 -24.58 -21.28
C ALA A 341 6.26 -24.38 -22.24
N ASP A 342 5.76 -23.15 -22.34
CA ASP A 342 4.91 -22.79 -23.48
C ASP A 342 5.77 -22.88 -24.75
N ASP A 343 5.25 -23.57 -25.77
CA ASP A 343 5.89 -23.82 -27.07
C ASP A 343 6.26 -22.53 -27.83
#